data_AF-A0A969NB86-F1
#
_entry.id   AF-A0A969NB86-F1
#
_cell.length_a   1.000
_cell.length_b   1.000
_cell.length_c   1.000
_cell.angle_alpha   90.00
_cell.angle_beta   90.00
_cell.angle_gamma   90.00
#
_symmetry.space_group_name_H-M   'P 1'
#
loop_
_entity.id
_entity.type
_entity.pdbx_description
1 polymer ?
#
loop_
_entity_poly.entity_id
_entity_poly.type
_entity_poly.pdbx_seq_one_letter_code
_entity_poly.pdbx_strand_id
1 'polypeptide(L)'
;MSSERLAIEKSVAADVQKREAISHRKIAEQQQLIANEERRMAEEQKLYALQQRKEAIYQKSLALKAKNVAEKAEEEAVEAKQEAERLRDTALIEKQRAEEQKERAELSEARTDTLRRLAVAKSLSVQAVKIFKNNQKTEKLNQEQADLPLIMAYQAYYFNKRYKGNPYDPDVYAALSAVSNSSVSIRGQNIHTDAVRDVAVAPGGKFFVTCSDDGTVKKFKFTDPENPESYKMPKDKEYRFRSVAIDSKQGMVMVGTYDGKILVWNSPNDLKTILVGNKLSINQLVVLKEKDRLISVSNDGYVRSWNMADFQSAAELVFQVNEKFTSCAVNYDESKFAVASTKGMIRIFDASTYELISTYESKEGNIQALCWNKKDELLIGYASGKLEMTVDGKGTSMFAHASGVNEIAFDDEKNRMITCGYDGKIKIWDYSNLDAEPSVIDGHNDWVYCIALGNDKSTVVSGGADNGILLSKINIEDLKNLIRKNVSKNMSYKNWLNYVGEDIDYFKTLPND
;
A
#
# COMPACT_ATOMS: atom_id res chain seq x y z
N MET A 1 123.42 37.27 119.62
CA MET A 1 123.65 35.99 118.92
C MET A 1 122.54 35.80 117.90
N SER A 2 122.89 35.85 116.62
CA SER A 2 122.07 36.34 115.50
C SER A 2 122.24 35.44 114.25
N SER A 3 121.97 34.14 114.38
CA SER A 3 122.12 33.19 113.25
C SER A 3 121.08 32.05 113.21
N GLU A 4 120.30 31.81 114.27
CA GLU A 4 119.31 30.72 114.29
C GLU A 4 117.90 31.11 113.83
N ARG A 5 117.50 32.40 113.90
CA ARG A 5 116.15 32.83 113.46
C ARG A 5 115.99 32.94 111.93
N LEU A 6 117.07 33.16 111.18
CA LEU A 6 117.01 33.35 109.71
C LEU A 6 117.00 32.03 108.91
N ALA A 7 117.48 30.93 109.52
CA ALA A 7 117.51 29.61 108.88
C ALA A 7 116.14 28.92 108.89
N ILE A 8 115.29 29.24 109.87
CA ILE A 8 113.96 28.64 110.02
C ILE A 8 112.95 29.24 109.01
N GLU A 9 113.00 30.55 108.74
CA GLU A 9 112.09 31.19 107.76
C GLU A 9 112.34 30.73 106.31
N LYS A 10 113.60 30.50 105.91
CA LYS A 10 113.92 30.03 104.55
C LYS A 10 113.51 28.57 104.30
N SER A 11 113.46 27.75 105.34
CA SER A 11 112.99 26.35 105.25
C SER A 11 111.47 26.28 105.02
N VAL A 12 110.69 27.16 105.63
CA VAL A 12 109.23 27.13 105.54
C VAL A 12 108.74 27.66 104.18
N ALA A 13 109.37 28.68 103.63
CA ALA A 13 109.00 29.24 102.32
C ALA A 13 109.23 28.26 101.16
N ALA A 14 110.32 27.46 101.22
CA ALA A 14 110.64 26.48 100.19
C ALA A 14 109.62 25.31 100.14
N ASP A 15 109.09 24.89 101.30
CA ASP A 15 108.07 23.83 101.35
C ASP A 15 106.69 24.29 100.88
N VAL A 16 106.34 25.57 101.08
CA VAL A 16 105.09 26.15 100.58
C VAL A 16 105.10 26.24 99.05
N GLN A 17 106.19 26.73 98.44
CA GLN A 17 106.31 26.79 96.97
C GLN A 17 106.26 25.39 96.33
N LYS A 18 106.83 24.38 96.98
CA LYS A 18 106.81 23.01 96.47
C LYS A 18 105.39 22.42 96.50
N ARG A 19 104.59 22.73 97.53
CA ARG A 19 103.17 22.30 97.62
C ARG A 19 102.30 22.99 96.57
N GLU A 20 102.52 24.27 96.29
CA GLU A 20 101.76 25.02 95.28
C GLU A 20 102.07 24.53 93.86
N ALA A 21 103.34 24.27 93.53
CA ALA A 21 103.72 23.70 92.24
C ALA A 21 103.11 22.31 92.00
N ILE A 22 103.03 21.47 93.04
CA ILE A 22 102.36 20.16 92.97
C ILE A 22 100.84 20.32 92.78
N SER A 23 100.23 21.33 93.41
CA SER A 23 98.80 21.65 93.27
C SER A 23 98.46 22.10 91.83
N HIS A 24 99.23 23.04 91.28
CA HIS A 24 99.02 23.53 89.91
C HIS A 24 99.22 22.44 88.86
N ARG A 25 100.20 21.54 89.06
CA ARG A 25 100.37 20.39 88.16
C ARG A 25 99.19 19.43 88.19
N LYS A 26 98.63 19.16 89.38
CA LYS A 26 97.42 18.32 89.53
C LYS A 26 96.19 18.94 88.86
N ILE A 27 96.02 20.26 88.95
CA ILE A 27 94.89 20.96 88.32
C ILE A 27 95.03 20.94 86.79
N ALA A 28 96.24 21.16 86.26
CA ALA A 28 96.50 21.08 84.83
C ALA A 28 96.28 19.65 84.28
N GLU A 29 96.74 18.63 85.02
CA GLU A 29 96.47 17.22 84.70
C GLU A 29 94.95 16.92 84.71
N GLN A 30 94.19 17.45 85.68
CA GLN A 30 92.73 17.32 85.73
C GLN A 30 92.01 18.03 84.59
N GLN A 31 92.43 19.25 84.23
CA GLN A 31 91.83 19.99 83.11
C GLN A 31 92.11 19.31 81.76
N GLN A 32 93.31 18.73 81.60
CA GLN A 32 93.65 17.96 80.41
C GLN A 32 92.81 16.67 80.32
N LEU A 33 92.53 16.02 81.45
CA LEU A 33 91.61 14.88 81.54
C LEU A 33 90.19 15.27 81.12
N ILE A 34 89.65 16.38 81.62
CA ILE A 34 88.30 16.85 81.29
C ILE A 34 88.20 17.22 79.79
N ALA A 35 89.18 17.95 79.26
CA ALA A 35 89.19 18.32 77.85
C ALA A 35 89.30 17.08 76.92
N ASN A 36 90.02 16.05 77.34
CA ASN A 36 90.08 14.78 76.63
C ASN A 36 88.76 14.01 76.70
N GLU A 37 88.08 14.02 77.85
CA GLU A 37 86.74 13.42 77.98
C GLU A 37 85.68 14.17 77.16
N GLU A 38 85.68 15.49 77.15
CA GLU A 38 84.77 16.31 76.32
C GLU A 38 85.01 16.06 74.83
N ARG A 39 86.27 15.96 74.41
CA ARG A 39 86.61 15.62 73.02
C ARG A 39 86.14 14.21 72.65
N ARG A 40 86.27 13.24 73.56
CA ARG A 40 85.74 11.88 73.39
C ARG A 40 84.22 11.89 73.26
N MET A 41 83.53 12.63 74.14
CA MET A 41 82.07 12.79 74.10
C MET A 41 81.58 13.47 72.82
N ALA A 42 82.28 14.51 72.35
CA ALA A 42 81.96 15.19 71.09
C ALA A 42 82.19 14.29 69.86
N GLU A 43 83.25 13.46 69.88
CA GLU A 43 83.50 12.44 68.86
C GLU A 43 82.42 11.34 68.88
N GLU A 44 82.01 10.87 70.07
CA GLU A 44 80.92 9.91 70.24
C GLU A 44 79.58 10.48 69.75
N GLN A 45 79.24 11.73 70.10
CA GLN A 45 78.03 12.40 69.61
C GLN A 45 78.05 12.59 68.09
N LYS A 46 79.20 12.95 67.51
CA LYS A 46 79.37 13.06 66.06
C LYS A 46 79.18 11.70 65.38
N LEU A 47 79.70 10.63 65.97
CA LEU A 47 79.52 9.26 65.48
C LEU A 47 78.04 8.85 65.52
N TYR A 48 77.36 9.17 66.61
CA TYR A 48 75.93 8.92 66.78
C TYR A 48 75.07 9.70 65.77
N ALA A 49 75.36 11.00 65.56
CA ALA A 49 74.68 11.82 64.56
C ALA A 49 74.92 11.31 63.12
N LEU A 50 76.12 10.80 62.83
CA LEU A 50 76.43 10.15 61.54
C LEU A 50 75.65 8.85 61.38
N GLN A 51 75.50 8.06 62.44
CA GLN A 51 74.72 6.82 62.43
C GLN A 51 73.22 7.10 62.20
N GLN A 52 72.64 8.06 62.93
CA GLN A 52 71.26 8.51 62.71
C GLN A 52 71.05 9.06 61.30
N ARG A 53 72.02 9.83 60.75
CA ARG A 53 71.95 10.30 59.36
C ARG A 53 71.94 9.14 58.36
N LYS A 54 72.75 8.11 58.58
CA LYS A 54 72.76 6.90 57.74
C LYS A 54 71.42 6.16 57.80
N GLU A 55 70.84 6.00 58.99
CA GLU A 55 69.51 5.40 59.16
C GLU A 55 68.42 6.24 58.48
N ALA A 56 68.44 7.57 58.63
CA ALA A 56 67.47 8.45 57.98
C ALA A 56 67.56 8.38 56.45
N ILE A 57 68.78 8.30 55.89
CA ILE A 57 68.99 8.09 54.44
C ILE A 57 68.47 6.71 54.02
N TYR A 58 68.74 5.67 54.81
CA TYR A 58 68.26 4.33 54.53
C TYR A 58 66.73 4.24 54.56
N GLN A 59 66.08 4.82 55.59
CA GLN A 59 64.63 4.90 55.70
C GLN A 59 64.01 5.72 54.55
N LYS A 60 64.64 6.84 54.17
CA LYS A 60 64.22 7.61 52.99
C LYS A 60 64.31 6.78 51.71
N SER A 61 65.34 5.95 51.55
CA SER A 61 65.48 5.05 50.41
C SER A 61 64.41 3.96 50.38
N LEU A 62 64.02 3.42 51.54
CA LEU A 62 62.94 2.46 51.67
C LEU A 62 61.58 3.09 51.36
N ALA A 63 61.31 4.28 51.90
CA ALA A 63 60.10 5.04 51.61
C ALA A 63 59.96 5.36 50.12
N LEU A 64 61.06 5.72 49.44
CA LEU A 64 61.06 5.96 48.00
C LEU A 64 60.78 4.69 47.20
N LYS A 65 61.37 3.54 47.59
CA LYS A 65 61.05 2.25 46.97
C LYS A 65 59.59 1.87 47.16
N ALA A 66 59.06 2.03 48.36
CA ALA A 66 57.64 1.77 48.66
C ALA A 66 56.72 2.68 47.86
N LYS A 67 57.06 3.97 47.73
CA LYS A 67 56.33 4.92 46.89
C LYS A 67 56.33 4.50 45.42
N ASN A 68 57.47 4.13 44.86
CA ASN A 68 57.55 3.69 43.46
C ASN A 68 56.74 2.41 43.20
N VAL A 69 56.68 1.49 44.18
CA VAL A 69 55.83 0.29 44.09
C VAL A 69 54.35 0.67 44.13
N ALA A 70 53.97 1.62 45.00
CA ALA A 70 52.60 2.11 45.08
C ALA A 70 52.17 2.86 43.80
N GLU A 71 53.04 3.70 43.22
CA GLU A 71 52.78 4.42 41.96
C GLU A 71 52.58 3.43 40.80
N LYS A 72 53.42 2.39 40.67
CA LYS A 72 53.22 1.34 39.67
C LYS A 72 51.91 0.57 39.86
N ALA A 73 51.57 0.22 41.10
CA ALA A 73 50.33 -0.46 41.39
C ALA A 73 49.10 0.43 41.08
N GLU A 74 49.22 1.75 41.25
CA GLU A 74 48.17 2.71 40.88
C GLU A 74 48.03 2.82 39.35
N GLU A 75 49.14 2.88 38.60
CA GLU A 75 49.12 2.84 37.13
C GLU A 75 48.45 1.56 36.60
N GLU A 76 48.84 0.39 37.11
CA GLU A 76 48.24 -0.90 36.75
C GLU A 76 46.74 -0.95 37.09
N ALA A 77 46.32 -0.37 38.22
CA ALA A 77 44.92 -0.29 38.61
C ALA A 77 44.10 0.63 37.69
N VAL A 78 44.68 1.73 37.22
CA VAL A 78 44.04 2.64 36.24
C VAL A 78 43.89 1.96 34.88
N GLU A 79 44.92 1.27 34.40
CA GLU A 79 44.86 0.51 33.14
C GLU A 79 43.81 -0.60 33.22
N ALA A 80 43.80 -1.38 34.29
CA ALA A 80 42.80 -2.43 34.53
C ALA A 80 41.37 -1.86 34.58
N LYS A 81 41.19 -0.68 35.18
CA LYS A 81 39.89 0.01 35.20
C LYS A 81 39.47 0.47 33.80
N GLN A 82 40.37 1.05 33.02
CA GLN A 82 40.08 1.47 31.64
C GLN A 82 39.75 0.29 30.75
N GLU A 83 40.44 -0.84 30.91
CA GLU A 83 40.14 -2.07 30.18
C GLU A 83 38.76 -2.62 30.59
N ALA A 84 38.44 -2.64 31.88
CA ALA A 84 37.12 -3.03 32.37
C ALA A 84 36.00 -2.11 31.85
N GLU A 85 36.24 -0.79 31.75
CA GLU A 85 35.31 0.17 31.14
C GLU A 85 35.11 -0.11 29.64
N ARG A 86 36.19 -0.35 28.87
CA ARG A 86 36.08 -0.73 27.46
C ARG A 86 35.31 -2.02 27.26
N LEU A 87 35.59 -3.05 28.07
CA LEU A 87 34.88 -4.32 28.03
C LEU A 87 33.39 -4.15 28.36
N ARG A 88 33.07 -3.30 29.34
CA ARG A 88 31.69 -2.93 29.67
C ARG A 88 31.00 -2.23 28.50
N ASP A 89 31.65 -1.27 27.86
CA ASP A 89 31.08 -0.55 26.72
C ASP A 89 30.85 -1.48 25.52
N THR A 90 31.80 -2.39 25.23
CA THR A 90 31.61 -3.41 24.19
C THR A 90 30.45 -4.35 24.51
N ALA A 91 30.34 -4.80 25.76
CA ALA A 91 29.24 -5.66 26.20
C ALA A 91 27.88 -4.94 26.11
N LEU A 92 27.84 -3.63 26.36
CA LEU A 92 26.63 -2.82 26.24
C LEU A 92 26.20 -2.66 24.77
N ILE A 93 27.14 -2.44 23.86
CA ILE A 93 26.89 -2.37 22.41
C ILE A 93 26.41 -3.74 21.88
N GLU A 94 27.05 -4.84 22.30
CA GLU A 94 26.63 -6.18 21.91
C GLU A 94 25.24 -6.51 22.44
N LYS A 95 24.93 -6.13 23.67
CA LYS A 95 23.58 -6.26 24.24
C LYS A 95 22.54 -5.48 23.44
N GLN A 96 22.82 -4.22 23.08
CA GLN A 96 21.92 -3.41 22.25
C GLN A 96 21.69 -4.06 20.88
N ARG A 97 22.74 -4.55 20.22
CA ARG A 97 22.63 -5.26 18.94
C ARG A 97 21.80 -6.54 19.06
N ALA A 98 21.97 -7.30 20.15
CA ALA A 98 21.18 -8.49 20.42
C ALA A 98 19.70 -8.17 20.65
N GLU A 99 19.39 -7.07 21.36
CA GLU A 99 18.02 -6.58 21.56
C GLU A 99 17.37 -6.14 20.23
N GLU A 100 18.08 -5.37 19.39
CA GLU A 100 17.60 -4.98 18.06
C GLU A 100 17.37 -6.19 17.14
N GLN A 101 18.28 -7.17 17.16
CA GLN A 101 18.15 -8.39 16.37
C GLN A 101 16.95 -9.21 16.84
N LYS A 102 16.72 -9.30 18.15
CA LYS A 102 15.54 -9.94 18.73
C LYS A 102 14.25 -9.23 18.30
N GLU A 103 14.18 -7.91 18.38
CA GLU A 103 13.01 -7.13 17.96
C GLU A 103 12.70 -7.32 16.46
N ARG A 104 13.74 -7.31 15.61
CA ARG A 104 13.59 -7.62 14.18
C ARG A 104 13.11 -9.05 13.92
N ALA A 105 13.60 -10.01 14.70
CA ALA A 105 13.15 -11.40 14.60
C ALA A 105 11.69 -11.55 15.01
N GLU A 106 11.26 -10.91 16.11
CA GLU A 106 9.87 -10.89 16.57
C GLU A 106 8.94 -10.22 15.55
N LEU A 107 9.34 -9.09 14.95
CA LEU A 107 8.58 -8.43 13.87
C LEU A 107 8.48 -9.30 12.61
N SER A 108 9.57 -9.98 12.24
CA SER A 108 9.60 -10.90 11.11
C SER A 108 8.72 -12.13 11.35
N GLU A 109 8.73 -12.68 12.56
CA GLU A 109 7.87 -13.78 12.98
C GLU A 109 6.40 -13.36 12.96
N ALA A 110 6.05 -12.22 13.57
CA ALA A 110 4.69 -11.69 13.56
C ALA A 110 4.18 -11.42 12.13
N ARG A 111 5.06 -10.94 11.24
CA ARG A 111 4.74 -10.78 9.81
C ARG A 111 4.51 -12.12 9.13
N THR A 112 5.36 -13.12 9.39
CA THR A 112 5.25 -14.46 8.82
C THR A 112 3.95 -15.15 9.26
N ASP A 113 3.62 -15.02 10.54
CA ASP A 113 2.38 -15.51 11.14
C ASP A 113 1.15 -14.81 10.52
N THR A 114 1.20 -13.49 10.33
CA THR A 114 0.14 -12.75 9.61
C THR A 114 -0.04 -13.25 8.17
N LEU A 115 1.06 -13.37 7.42
CA LEU A 115 1.04 -13.87 6.04
C LEU A 115 0.47 -15.29 5.96
N ARG A 116 0.82 -16.16 6.91
CA ARG A 116 0.29 -17.51 7.01
C ARG A 116 -1.23 -17.52 7.21
N ARG A 117 -1.75 -16.65 8.07
CA ARG A 117 -3.20 -16.54 8.31
C ARG A 117 -3.95 -15.96 7.11
N LEU A 118 -3.34 -15.05 6.35
CA LEU A 118 -3.89 -14.58 5.07
C LEU A 118 -3.88 -15.70 4.01
N ALA A 119 -2.84 -16.53 3.97
CA ALA A 119 -2.80 -17.70 3.09
C ALA A 119 -3.91 -18.71 3.41
N VAL A 120 -4.26 -18.87 4.70
CA VAL A 120 -5.43 -19.66 5.11
C VAL A 120 -6.73 -19.04 4.60
N ALA A 121 -6.90 -17.72 4.67
CA ALA A 121 -8.06 -17.03 4.11
C ALA A 121 -8.21 -17.30 2.60
N LYS A 122 -7.10 -17.23 1.86
CA LYS A 122 -7.05 -17.56 0.42
C LYS A 122 -7.39 -19.03 0.17
N SER A 123 -6.81 -19.95 0.93
CA SER A 123 -7.10 -21.39 0.83
C SER A 123 -8.59 -21.69 1.07
N LEU A 124 -9.18 -21.13 2.13
CA LEU A 124 -10.61 -21.24 2.44
C LEU A 124 -11.47 -20.73 1.27
N SER A 125 -11.08 -19.60 0.68
CA SER A 125 -11.79 -19.00 -0.45
C SER A 125 -11.78 -19.90 -1.69
N VAL A 126 -10.61 -20.42 -2.07
CA VAL A 126 -10.46 -21.33 -3.21
C VAL A 126 -11.26 -22.61 -3.00
N GLN A 127 -11.18 -23.21 -1.80
CA GLN A 127 -11.94 -24.41 -1.48
C GLN A 127 -13.45 -24.16 -1.45
N ALA A 128 -13.90 -23.01 -0.95
CA ALA A 128 -15.31 -22.62 -0.94
C ALA A 128 -15.88 -22.60 -2.37
N VAL A 129 -15.19 -21.96 -3.32
CA VAL A 129 -15.61 -21.94 -4.73
C VAL A 129 -15.65 -23.35 -5.31
N LYS A 130 -14.63 -24.16 -5.05
CA LYS A 130 -14.53 -25.54 -5.57
C LYS A 130 -15.67 -26.42 -5.04
N ILE A 131 -15.92 -26.39 -3.73
CA ILE A 131 -17.00 -27.15 -3.10
C ILE A 131 -18.36 -26.67 -3.62
N PHE A 132 -18.57 -25.36 -3.70
CA PHE A 132 -19.81 -24.80 -4.23
C PHE A 132 -20.13 -25.27 -5.64
N LYS A 133 -19.14 -25.23 -6.55
CA LYS A 133 -19.29 -25.73 -7.93
C LYS A 133 -19.57 -27.23 -7.99
N ASN A 134 -18.97 -28.03 -7.11
CA ASN A 134 -19.22 -29.47 -7.04
C ASN A 134 -20.62 -29.77 -6.49
N ASN A 135 -21.07 -29.00 -5.49
CA ASN A 135 -22.40 -29.10 -4.92
C ASN A 135 -23.48 -28.82 -5.99
N GLN A 136 -23.29 -27.83 -6.86
CA GLN A 136 -24.24 -27.55 -7.95
C GLN A 136 -24.45 -28.73 -8.91
N LYS A 137 -23.49 -29.67 -9.00
CA LYS A 137 -23.60 -30.87 -9.84
C LYS A 137 -24.25 -32.06 -9.13
N THR A 138 -24.54 -31.93 -7.84
CA THR A 138 -25.00 -33.03 -6.97
C THR A 138 -26.50 -32.90 -6.72
N GLU A 139 -27.29 -33.93 -7.03
CA GLU A 139 -28.76 -33.89 -6.92
C GLU A 139 -29.29 -33.90 -5.48
N LYS A 140 -28.56 -34.52 -4.55
CA LYS A 140 -28.95 -34.63 -3.13
C LYS A 140 -27.80 -34.20 -2.24
N LEU A 141 -27.93 -33.01 -1.66
CA LEU A 141 -27.03 -32.48 -0.65
C LEU A 141 -27.71 -32.51 0.71
N ASN A 142 -26.96 -32.89 1.74
CA ASN A 142 -27.41 -32.60 3.11
C ASN A 142 -27.17 -31.11 3.43
N GLN A 143 -27.84 -30.62 4.48
CA GLN A 143 -27.77 -29.20 4.84
C GLN A 143 -26.34 -28.76 5.21
N GLU A 144 -25.57 -29.61 5.88
CA GLU A 144 -24.18 -29.30 6.25
C GLU A 144 -23.28 -29.11 5.00
N GLN A 145 -23.43 -29.95 3.98
CA GLN A 145 -22.70 -29.84 2.72
C GLN A 145 -23.11 -28.58 1.94
N ALA A 146 -24.40 -28.22 1.98
CA ALA A 146 -24.89 -27.00 1.35
C ALA A 146 -24.37 -25.73 2.04
N ASP A 147 -24.33 -25.71 3.38
CA ASP A 147 -23.91 -24.55 4.17
C ASP A 147 -22.38 -24.37 4.22
N LEU A 148 -21.61 -25.46 4.10
CA LEU A 148 -20.15 -25.44 4.21
C LEU A 148 -19.46 -24.39 3.33
N PRO A 149 -19.69 -24.30 2.00
CA PRO A 149 -19.04 -23.29 1.17
C PRO A 149 -19.38 -21.85 1.58
N LEU A 150 -20.61 -21.61 2.06
CA LEU A 150 -21.03 -20.28 2.54
C LEU A 150 -20.29 -19.93 3.83
N ILE A 151 -20.19 -20.87 4.77
CA ILE A 151 -19.44 -20.71 6.02
C ILE A 151 -17.97 -20.47 5.73
N MET A 152 -17.36 -21.21 4.79
CA MET A 152 -15.95 -21.05 4.42
C MET A 152 -15.67 -19.67 3.81
N ALA A 153 -16.50 -19.21 2.86
CA ALA A 153 -16.35 -17.89 2.26
C ALA A 153 -16.53 -16.77 3.31
N TYR A 154 -17.51 -16.92 4.20
CA TYR A 154 -17.74 -15.97 5.30
C TYR A 154 -16.55 -15.95 6.27
N GLN A 155 -16.02 -17.13 6.64
CA GLN A 155 -14.84 -17.26 7.50
C GLN A 155 -13.60 -16.64 6.85
N ALA A 156 -13.38 -16.86 5.55
CA ALA A 156 -12.28 -16.28 4.80
C ALA A 156 -12.30 -14.74 4.83
N TYR A 157 -13.48 -14.13 4.64
CA TYR A 157 -13.63 -12.67 4.79
C TYR A 157 -13.20 -12.17 6.17
N TYR A 158 -13.65 -12.81 7.25
CA TYR A 158 -13.27 -12.38 8.60
C TYR A 158 -11.81 -12.65 8.92
N PHE A 159 -11.21 -13.73 8.42
CA PHE A 159 -9.77 -13.95 8.52
C PHE A 159 -9.00 -12.82 7.82
N ASN A 160 -9.33 -12.55 6.56
CA ASN A 160 -8.69 -11.49 5.78
C ASN A 160 -8.80 -10.13 6.49
N LYS A 161 -10.00 -9.79 6.99
CA LYS A 161 -10.24 -8.54 7.73
C LYS A 161 -9.50 -8.49 9.07
N ARG A 162 -9.53 -9.56 9.87
CA ARG A 162 -8.89 -9.63 11.19
C ARG A 162 -7.37 -9.46 11.10
N TYR A 163 -6.77 -10.03 10.06
CA TYR A 163 -5.32 -9.98 9.84
C TYR A 163 -4.90 -8.88 8.85
N LYS A 164 -5.77 -7.88 8.62
CA LYS A 164 -5.49 -6.68 7.82
C LYS A 164 -4.97 -6.99 6.41
N GLY A 165 -5.47 -8.05 5.78
CA GLY A 165 -5.18 -8.34 4.38
C GLY A 165 -5.90 -7.38 3.43
N ASN A 166 -5.67 -7.57 2.12
CA ASN A 166 -6.22 -6.70 1.10
C ASN A 166 -7.76 -6.71 1.16
N PRO A 167 -8.44 -5.57 1.39
CA PRO A 167 -9.90 -5.53 1.40
C PRO A 167 -10.53 -5.90 0.06
N TYR A 168 -9.77 -5.85 -1.04
CA TYR A 168 -10.16 -6.23 -2.40
C TYR A 168 -9.50 -7.55 -2.86
N ASP A 169 -9.13 -8.42 -1.92
CA ASP A 169 -8.52 -9.71 -2.23
C ASP A 169 -9.36 -10.51 -3.27
N PRO A 170 -8.77 -10.87 -4.43
CA PRO A 170 -9.50 -11.54 -5.51
C PRO A 170 -10.10 -12.88 -5.13
N ASP A 171 -9.42 -13.66 -4.29
CA ASP A 171 -9.89 -14.98 -3.90
C ASP A 171 -11.09 -14.84 -2.95
N VAL A 172 -10.99 -13.94 -1.97
CA VAL A 172 -12.11 -13.63 -1.06
C VAL A 172 -13.31 -13.09 -1.85
N TYR A 173 -13.08 -12.18 -2.80
CA TYR A 173 -14.14 -11.70 -3.69
C TYR A 173 -14.78 -12.84 -4.48
N ALA A 174 -13.97 -13.70 -5.12
CA ALA A 174 -14.46 -14.80 -5.94
C ALA A 174 -15.29 -15.80 -5.11
N ALA A 175 -14.86 -16.11 -3.89
CA ALA A 175 -15.61 -16.96 -2.97
C ALA A 175 -16.96 -16.35 -2.60
N LEU A 176 -16.98 -15.09 -2.16
CA LEU A 176 -18.22 -14.41 -1.77
C LEU A 176 -19.15 -14.22 -2.97
N SER A 177 -18.63 -13.83 -4.13
CA SER A 177 -19.40 -13.62 -5.35
C SER A 177 -20.05 -14.92 -5.83
N ALA A 178 -19.30 -16.02 -5.85
CA ALA A 178 -19.79 -17.33 -6.25
C ALA A 178 -20.92 -17.84 -5.34
N VAL A 179 -20.72 -17.85 -4.02
CA VAL A 179 -21.69 -18.46 -3.09
C VAL A 179 -22.90 -17.57 -2.80
N SER A 180 -22.81 -16.26 -3.06
CA SER A 180 -23.93 -15.32 -2.88
C SER A 180 -24.94 -15.35 -4.04
N ASN A 181 -24.60 -15.98 -5.18
CA ASN A 181 -25.38 -15.87 -6.43
C ASN A 181 -25.72 -14.42 -6.80
N SER A 182 -24.78 -13.50 -6.52
CA SER A 182 -25.00 -12.05 -6.71
C SER A 182 -24.86 -11.58 -8.16
N SER A 183 -24.53 -12.49 -9.07
CA SER A 183 -24.43 -12.25 -10.50
C SER A 183 -25.64 -12.84 -11.21
N VAL A 184 -26.42 -11.98 -11.88
CA VAL A 184 -27.62 -12.34 -12.62
C VAL A 184 -27.33 -12.20 -14.11
N SER A 185 -27.36 -13.32 -14.82
CA SER A 185 -27.21 -13.37 -16.28
C SER A 185 -28.60 -13.36 -16.91
N ILE A 186 -28.87 -12.35 -17.73
CA ILE A 186 -30.18 -12.08 -18.31
C ILE A 186 -30.08 -12.38 -19.81
N ARG A 187 -30.83 -13.39 -20.26
CA ARG A 187 -30.84 -13.87 -21.64
C ARG A 187 -32.24 -14.33 -22.02
N GLY A 188 -32.55 -14.30 -23.31
CA GLY A 188 -33.81 -14.82 -23.84
C GLY A 188 -34.32 -13.99 -25.02
N GLN A 189 -35.33 -14.50 -25.70
CA GLN A 189 -35.90 -13.83 -26.88
C GLN A 189 -36.47 -12.44 -26.58
N ASN A 190 -36.94 -12.21 -25.35
CA ASN A 190 -37.45 -10.90 -24.92
C ASN A 190 -36.34 -9.93 -24.48
N ILE A 191 -35.10 -10.42 -24.33
CA ILE A 191 -33.92 -9.65 -23.91
C ILE A 191 -33.18 -9.14 -25.15
N HIS A 192 -32.22 -9.87 -25.71
CA HIS A 192 -31.56 -9.53 -26.97
C HIS A 192 -31.28 -10.82 -27.74
N THR A 193 -31.36 -10.75 -29.07
CA THR A 193 -31.13 -11.92 -29.95
C THR A 193 -29.81 -11.87 -30.72
N ASP A 194 -29.06 -10.77 -30.59
CA ASP A 194 -27.72 -10.57 -31.14
C ASP A 194 -26.90 -9.71 -30.14
N ALA A 195 -25.62 -9.47 -30.44
CA ALA A 195 -24.64 -8.85 -29.57
C ALA A 195 -25.13 -7.55 -28.91
N VAL A 196 -24.97 -7.44 -27.58
CA VAL A 196 -25.23 -6.20 -26.83
C VAL A 196 -24.00 -5.32 -26.92
N ARG A 197 -24.11 -4.18 -27.61
CA ARG A 197 -22.96 -3.35 -27.99
C ARG A 197 -22.59 -2.30 -26.96
N ASP A 198 -23.57 -1.71 -26.29
CA ASP A 198 -23.35 -0.62 -25.35
C ASP A 198 -24.45 -0.58 -24.30
N VAL A 199 -24.12 0.00 -23.14
CA VAL A 199 -25.01 0.14 -21.98
C VAL A 199 -24.81 1.49 -21.29
N ALA A 200 -25.90 2.20 -21.04
CA ALA A 200 -25.90 3.45 -20.30
C ALA A 200 -26.80 3.37 -19.07
N VAL A 201 -26.28 3.79 -17.92
CA VAL A 201 -27.05 3.86 -16.66
C VAL A 201 -27.74 5.21 -16.55
N ALA A 202 -29.04 5.19 -16.24
CA ALA A 202 -29.81 6.40 -16.10
C ALA A 202 -29.36 7.22 -14.87
N PRO A 203 -29.33 8.54 -14.97
CA PRO A 203 -29.07 9.43 -13.84
C PRO A 203 -30.11 9.20 -12.72
N GLY A 204 -29.62 9.08 -11.48
CA GLY A 204 -30.43 8.64 -10.34
C GLY A 204 -30.58 7.12 -10.17
N GLY A 205 -30.14 6.30 -11.15
CA GLY A 205 -29.81 4.88 -10.96
C GLY A 205 -31.00 3.93 -10.97
N LYS A 206 -32.16 4.39 -11.43
CA LYS A 206 -33.39 3.59 -11.42
C LYS A 206 -33.46 2.57 -12.56
N PHE A 207 -32.81 2.86 -13.69
CA PHE A 207 -32.82 2.01 -14.87
C PHE A 207 -31.50 2.12 -15.63
N PHE A 208 -31.29 1.21 -16.58
CA PHE A 208 -30.25 1.29 -17.58
C PHE A 208 -30.83 0.97 -18.96
N VAL A 209 -30.14 1.37 -20.01
CA VAL A 209 -30.55 1.15 -21.40
C VAL A 209 -29.43 0.44 -22.14
N THR A 210 -29.79 -0.57 -22.92
CA THR A 210 -28.87 -1.31 -23.79
C THR A 210 -29.28 -1.14 -25.25
N CYS A 211 -28.29 -1.25 -26.13
CA CYS A 211 -28.52 -1.33 -27.57
C CYS A 211 -27.79 -2.53 -28.18
N SER A 212 -28.39 -3.16 -29.18
CA SER A 212 -27.89 -4.40 -29.76
C SER A 212 -27.80 -4.37 -31.29
N ASP A 213 -26.98 -5.27 -31.81
CA ASP A 213 -26.89 -5.62 -33.22
C ASP A 213 -28.21 -6.23 -33.77
N ASP A 214 -29.14 -6.64 -32.89
CA ASP A 214 -30.47 -7.17 -33.25
C ASP A 214 -31.46 -6.08 -33.69
N GLY A 215 -31.03 -4.81 -33.67
CA GLY A 215 -31.86 -3.67 -34.05
C GLY A 215 -32.86 -3.25 -32.99
N THR A 216 -32.66 -3.64 -31.73
CA THR A 216 -33.47 -3.22 -30.60
C THR A 216 -32.69 -2.39 -29.59
N VAL A 217 -33.42 -1.51 -28.91
CA VAL A 217 -32.97 -0.72 -27.77
C VAL A 217 -33.92 -1.01 -26.63
N LYS A 218 -33.40 -1.32 -25.44
CA LYS A 218 -34.20 -1.82 -24.32
C LYS A 218 -33.82 -1.15 -23.02
N LYS A 219 -34.84 -0.85 -22.21
CA LYS A 219 -34.74 -0.23 -20.90
C LYS A 219 -35.04 -1.26 -19.82
N PHE A 220 -34.15 -1.35 -18.85
CA PHE A 220 -34.17 -2.33 -17.78
C PHE A 220 -34.24 -1.63 -16.43
N LYS A 221 -35.08 -2.13 -15.52
CA LYS A 221 -35.06 -1.72 -14.12
C LYS A 221 -34.08 -2.64 -13.37
N PHE A 222 -33.21 -2.08 -12.52
CA PHE A 222 -32.32 -2.90 -11.70
C PHE A 222 -33.07 -3.86 -10.75
N THR A 223 -34.29 -3.50 -10.35
CA THR A 223 -35.15 -4.30 -9.47
C THR A 223 -35.93 -5.40 -10.21
N ASP A 224 -36.07 -5.28 -11.53
CA ASP A 224 -36.83 -6.21 -12.37
C ASP A 224 -36.19 -6.29 -13.76
N PRO A 225 -35.00 -6.92 -13.87
CA PRO A 225 -34.23 -6.92 -15.10
C PRO A 225 -34.73 -7.93 -16.14
N GLU A 226 -35.65 -8.84 -15.80
CA GLU A 226 -36.19 -9.83 -16.73
C GLU A 226 -37.33 -9.29 -17.59
N ASN A 227 -37.89 -8.13 -17.24
CA ASN A 227 -39.04 -7.52 -17.91
C ASN A 227 -38.67 -6.14 -18.52
N PRO A 228 -37.86 -6.09 -19.60
CA PRO A 228 -37.46 -4.83 -20.21
C PRO A 228 -38.58 -4.15 -21.02
N GLU A 229 -38.57 -2.82 -21.00
CA GLU A 229 -39.35 -1.98 -21.91
C GLU A 229 -38.56 -1.80 -23.22
N SER A 230 -39.14 -2.20 -24.36
CA SER A 230 -38.49 -2.00 -25.67
C SER A 230 -38.84 -0.63 -26.26
N TYR A 231 -37.85 0.07 -26.80
CA TYR A 231 -38.09 1.31 -27.52
C TYR A 231 -38.74 1.02 -28.87
N LYS A 232 -39.74 1.83 -29.23
CA LYS A 232 -40.48 1.71 -30.48
C LYS A 232 -39.59 2.13 -31.64
N MET A 233 -39.35 1.18 -32.54
CA MET A 233 -38.56 1.41 -33.74
C MET A 233 -39.40 2.05 -34.87
N PRO A 234 -38.79 2.89 -35.73
CA PRO A 234 -39.41 3.31 -36.98
C PRO A 234 -39.83 2.11 -37.83
N LYS A 235 -40.99 2.20 -38.49
CA LYS A 235 -41.46 1.14 -39.39
C LYS A 235 -40.55 1.00 -40.62
N ASP A 236 -40.50 -0.21 -41.17
CA ASP A 236 -39.91 -0.55 -42.47
C ASP A 236 -38.39 -0.33 -42.61
N LYS A 237 -37.65 -0.31 -41.49
CA LYS A 237 -36.19 -0.19 -41.48
C LYS A 237 -35.55 -1.14 -40.46
N GLU A 238 -34.55 -1.88 -40.92
CA GLU A 238 -33.66 -2.64 -40.05
C GLU A 238 -32.51 -1.76 -39.60
N TYR A 239 -32.28 -1.71 -38.30
CA TYR A 239 -31.17 -0.98 -37.68
C TYR A 239 -30.21 -1.98 -37.04
N ARG A 240 -28.94 -1.58 -36.91
CA ARG A 240 -28.00 -2.17 -35.97
C ARG A 240 -27.42 -1.04 -35.14
N PHE A 241 -27.37 -1.21 -33.84
CA PHE A 241 -26.93 -0.16 -32.92
C PHE A 241 -25.56 -0.47 -32.34
N ARG A 242 -24.79 0.57 -32.03
CA ARG A 242 -23.42 0.41 -31.54
C ARG A 242 -23.09 1.20 -30.29
N SER A 243 -23.77 2.32 -30.04
CA SER A 243 -23.55 3.13 -28.84
C SER A 243 -24.84 3.76 -28.33
N VAL A 244 -24.96 3.90 -27.02
CA VAL A 244 -26.09 4.51 -26.32
C VAL A 244 -25.61 5.55 -25.31
N ALA A 245 -26.28 6.69 -25.28
CA ALA A 245 -26.09 7.72 -24.27
C ALA A 245 -27.43 8.18 -23.70
N ILE A 246 -27.43 8.59 -22.42
CA ILE A 246 -28.60 9.09 -21.71
C ILE A 246 -28.32 10.51 -21.22
N ASP A 247 -29.21 11.44 -21.55
CA ASP A 247 -29.19 12.79 -20.99
C ASP A 247 -29.67 12.78 -19.53
N SER A 248 -28.90 13.42 -18.64
CA SER A 248 -29.25 13.55 -17.22
C SER A 248 -30.30 14.57 -16.88
N LYS A 249 -30.54 15.55 -17.76
CA LYS A 249 -31.55 16.59 -17.50
C LYS A 249 -32.94 16.12 -17.88
N GLN A 250 -33.11 15.59 -19.09
CA GLN A 250 -34.41 15.25 -19.66
C GLN A 250 -34.69 13.73 -19.69
N GLY A 251 -33.68 12.90 -19.41
CA GLY A 251 -33.81 11.44 -19.49
C GLY A 251 -33.94 10.90 -20.92
N MET A 252 -33.61 11.73 -21.93
CA MET A 252 -33.64 11.33 -23.33
C MET A 252 -32.59 10.26 -23.61
N VAL A 253 -32.94 9.31 -24.46
CA VAL A 253 -32.04 8.24 -24.92
C VAL A 253 -31.62 8.50 -26.35
N MET A 254 -30.31 8.51 -26.58
CA MET A 254 -29.69 8.74 -27.88
C MET A 254 -28.90 7.49 -28.27
N VAL A 255 -29.16 6.93 -29.45
CA VAL A 255 -28.52 5.67 -29.88
C VAL A 255 -27.95 5.83 -31.27
N GLY A 256 -26.67 5.52 -31.42
CA GLY A 256 -25.92 5.57 -32.67
C GLY A 256 -25.97 4.26 -33.44
N THR A 257 -26.10 4.34 -34.76
CA THR A 257 -26.25 3.18 -35.65
C THR A 257 -24.98 2.88 -36.47
N TYR A 258 -24.95 1.70 -37.08
CA TYR A 258 -23.92 1.33 -38.07
C TYR A 258 -23.99 2.14 -39.37
N ASP A 259 -25.14 2.73 -39.70
CA ASP A 259 -25.34 3.53 -40.91
C ASP A 259 -25.23 5.06 -40.68
N GLY A 260 -24.75 5.48 -39.51
CA GLY A 260 -24.42 6.89 -39.24
C GLY A 260 -25.56 7.77 -38.72
N LYS A 261 -26.71 7.18 -38.38
CA LYS A 261 -27.85 7.87 -37.79
C LYS A 261 -27.76 7.87 -36.27
N ILE A 262 -28.36 8.88 -35.65
CA ILE A 262 -28.60 8.92 -34.20
C ILE A 262 -30.10 8.99 -33.99
N LEU A 263 -30.68 7.98 -33.35
CA LEU A 263 -32.09 7.98 -32.99
C LEU A 263 -32.23 8.54 -31.56
N VAL A 264 -33.21 9.42 -31.36
CA VAL A 264 -33.43 10.12 -30.09
C VAL A 264 -34.85 9.87 -29.61
N TRP A 265 -35.00 9.40 -28.38
CA TRP A 265 -36.29 9.13 -27.74
C TRP A 265 -36.45 9.95 -26.45
N ASN A 266 -37.65 10.48 -26.22
CA ASN A 266 -38.04 11.01 -24.91
C ASN A 266 -38.48 9.88 -23.97
N SER A 267 -39.09 8.83 -24.52
CA SER A 267 -39.55 7.65 -23.79
C SER A 267 -39.60 6.44 -24.72
N PRO A 268 -39.74 5.21 -24.21
CA PRO A 268 -39.81 4.01 -25.04
C PRO A 268 -40.82 4.08 -26.20
N ASN A 269 -41.93 4.80 -26.04
CA ASN A 269 -42.96 4.89 -27.08
C ASN A 269 -42.92 6.20 -27.90
N ASP A 270 -41.99 7.11 -27.59
CA ASP A 270 -41.91 8.45 -28.17
C ASP A 270 -40.54 8.72 -28.80
N LEU A 271 -40.43 8.38 -30.09
CA LEU A 271 -39.28 8.73 -30.92
C LEU A 271 -39.36 10.22 -31.27
N LYS A 272 -38.46 11.01 -30.68
CA LYS A 272 -38.40 12.47 -30.85
C LYS A 272 -37.91 12.85 -32.24
N THR A 273 -36.78 12.29 -32.66
CA THR A 273 -36.14 12.64 -33.94
C THR A 273 -35.09 11.62 -34.37
N ILE A 274 -34.62 11.74 -35.61
CA ILE A 274 -33.50 10.98 -36.18
C ILE A 274 -32.50 11.99 -36.75
N LEU A 275 -31.31 12.05 -36.17
CA LEU A 275 -30.23 12.92 -36.63
C LEU A 275 -29.46 12.24 -37.76
N VAL A 276 -29.21 12.99 -38.83
CA VAL A 276 -28.49 12.52 -40.02
C VAL A 276 -27.29 13.45 -40.24
N GLY A 277 -26.12 12.87 -40.50
CA GLY A 277 -24.91 13.64 -40.78
C GLY A 277 -23.63 12.81 -40.74
N ASN A 278 -23.56 11.76 -39.90
CA ASN A 278 -22.49 10.77 -40.01
C ASN A 278 -22.74 9.85 -41.20
N LYS A 279 -21.67 9.48 -41.89
CA LYS A 279 -21.77 8.67 -43.13
C LYS A 279 -21.52 7.19 -42.91
N LEU A 280 -20.90 6.83 -41.79
CA LEU A 280 -20.56 5.46 -41.42
C LEU A 280 -20.87 5.24 -39.94
N SER A 281 -20.67 4.01 -39.48
CA SER A 281 -20.93 3.57 -38.10
C SER A 281 -20.43 4.56 -37.06
N ILE A 282 -21.33 4.88 -36.13
CA ILE A 282 -21.04 5.69 -34.95
C ILE A 282 -20.49 4.75 -33.90
N ASN A 283 -19.25 4.99 -33.51
CA ASN A 283 -18.55 4.07 -32.63
C ASN A 283 -18.81 4.36 -31.16
N GLN A 284 -18.91 5.63 -30.77
CA GLN A 284 -19.24 6.05 -29.41
C GLN A 284 -20.02 7.37 -29.43
N LEU A 285 -20.95 7.51 -28.49
CA LEU A 285 -21.68 8.73 -28.16
C LEU A 285 -21.35 9.16 -26.72
N VAL A 286 -21.07 10.45 -26.51
CA VAL A 286 -20.89 11.00 -25.17
C VAL A 286 -21.65 12.32 -25.02
N VAL A 287 -22.30 12.50 -23.87
CA VAL A 287 -23.05 13.71 -23.52
C VAL A 287 -22.16 14.66 -22.72
N LEU A 288 -22.15 15.93 -23.12
CA LEU A 288 -21.66 17.07 -22.35
C LEU A 288 -22.88 17.73 -21.67
N LYS A 289 -23.17 17.31 -20.44
CA LYS A 289 -24.44 17.60 -19.74
C LYS A 289 -24.60 19.08 -19.45
N GLU A 290 -23.56 19.75 -18.97
CA GLU A 290 -23.63 21.17 -18.62
C GLU A 290 -23.76 22.07 -19.85
N LYS A 291 -23.42 21.53 -21.04
CA LYS A 291 -23.37 22.27 -22.31
C LYS A 291 -24.53 21.96 -23.25
N ASP A 292 -25.40 21.02 -22.89
CA ASP A 292 -26.49 20.51 -23.74
C ASP A 292 -26.00 20.06 -25.13
N ARG A 293 -24.85 19.38 -25.17
CA ARG A 293 -24.25 18.85 -26.40
C ARG A 293 -24.08 17.35 -26.34
N LEU A 294 -24.28 16.71 -27.49
CA LEU A 294 -23.91 15.31 -27.74
C LEU A 294 -22.69 15.31 -28.67
N ILE A 295 -21.67 14.53 -28.35
CA ILE A 295 -20.51 14.28 -29.23
C ILE A 295 -20.65 12.89 -29.84
N SER A 296 -20.48 12.80 -31.16
CA SER A 296 -20.42 11.53 -31.88
C SER A 296 -19.06 11.35 -32.55
N VAL A 297 -18.49 10.16 -32.40
CA VAL A 297 -17.29 9.74 -33.14
C VAL A 297 -17.63 8.59 -34.09
N SER A 298 -17.16 8.65 -35.33
CA SER A 298 -17.57 7.74 -36.40
C SER A 298 -16.39 7.16 -37.18
N ASN A 299 -16.64 6.01 -37.82
CA ASN A 299 -15.76 5.39 -38.82
C ASN A 299 -15.56 6.25 -40.07
N ASP A 300 -16.36 7.30 -40.29
CA ASP A 300 -16.15 8.25 -41.38
C ASP A 300 -14.98 9.23 -41.13
N GLY A 301 -14.41 9.20 -39.93
CA GLY A 301 -13.27 10.02 -39.54
C GLY A 301 -13.64 11.43 -39.09
N TYR A 302 -14.88 11.63 -38.68
CA TYR A 302 -15.38 12.89 -38.15
C TYR A 302 -15.76 12.78 -36.68
N VAL A 303 -15.50 13.86 -35.96
CA VAL A 303 -16.08 14.18 -34.65
C VAL A 303 -17.10 15.28 -34.86
N ARG A 304 -18.34 15.05 -34.42
CA ARG A 304 -19.45 16.00 -34.58
C ARG A 304 -20.10 16.31 -33.25
N SER A 305 -20.54 17.55 -33.10
CA SER A 305 -21.35 18.03 -31.97
C SER A 305 -22.79 18.25 -32.42
N TRP A 306 -23.74 17.85 -31.58
CA TRP A 306 -25.17 17.98 -31.80
C TRP A 306 -25.79 18.77 -30.66
N ASN A 307 -26.59 19.79 -30.97
CA ASN A 307 -27.34 20.55 -29.98
C ASN A 307 -28.51 19.70 -29.46
N MET A 308 -28.52 19.40 -28.15
CA MET A 308 -29.55 18.57 -27.53
C MET A 308 -30.81 19.36 -27.12
N ALA A 309 -30.75 20.69 -27.09
CA ALA A 309 -31.89 21.52 -26.71
C ALA A 309 -33.04 21.41 -27.74
N ASP A 310 -32.71 21.47 -29.04
CA ASP A 310 -33.69 21.40 -30.13
C ASP A 310 -33.54 20.18 -31.05
N PHE A 311 -32.33 19.64 -31.23
CA PHE A 311 -31.99 18.66 -32.26
C PHE A 311 -32.41 19.04 -33.70
N GLN A 312 -32.60 20.32 -33.97
CA GLN A 312 -32.94 20.86 -35.30
C GLN A 312 -31.73 21.47 -35.98
N SER A 313 -30.78 21.98 -35.19
CA SER A 313 -29.53 22.51 -35.71
C SER A 313 -28.72 21.42 -36.41
N ALA A 314 -28.10 21.77 -37.55
CA ALA A 314 -27.17 20.88 -38.23
C ALA A 314 -25.99 20.54 -37.31
N ALA A 315 -25.40 19.36 -37.50
CA ALA A 315 -24.23 18.94 -36.75
C ALA A 315 -23.06 19.92 -36.95
N GLU A 316 -22.45 20.34 -35.86
CA GLU A 316 -21.25 21.16 -35.85
C GLU A 316 -20.03 20.26 -36.03
N LEU A 317 -19.18 20.58 -37.01
CA LEU A 317 -17.93 19.86 -37.21
C LEU A 317 -16.92 20.27 -36.14
N VAL A 318 -16.57 19.34 -35.27
CA VAL A 318 -15.52 19.53 -34.26
C VAL A 318 -14.16 19.26 -34.88
N PHE A 319 -14.01 18.10 -35.52
CA PHE A 319 -12.72 17.67 -36.07
C PHE A 319 -12.88 16.59 -37.16
N GLN A 320 -11.95 16.51 -38.10
CA GLN A 320 -11.93 15.47 -39.14
C GLN A 320 -10.52 15.01 -39.49
N VAL A 321 -10.36 13.72 -39.77
CA VAL A 321 -9.14 13.06 -40.26
C VAL A 321 -9.48 11.88 -41.16
N ASN A 322 -8.51 11.40 -41.93
CA ASN A 322 -8.66 10.19 -42.74
C ASN A 322 -8.36 8.91 -41.93
N GLU A 323 -9.01 8.75 -40.78
CA GLU A 323 -8.87 7.61 -39.88
C GLU A 323 -10.19 7.34 -39.16
N LYS A 324 -10.40 6.10 -38.69
CA LYS A 324 -11.61 5.75 -37.94
C LYS A 324 -11.45 6.13 -36.48
N PHE A 325 -12.40 6.88 -35.91
CA PHE A 325 -12.43 7.13 -34.48
C PHE A 325 -13.12 5.99 -33.75
N THR A 326 -12.51 5.42 -32.71
CA THR A 326 -12.99 4.22 -32.01
C THR A 326 -13.69 4.52 -30.70
N SER A 327 -13.24 5.54 -29.97
CA SER A 327 -13.74 5.85 -28.63
C SER A 327 -13.69 7.35 -28.35
N CYS A 328 -14.55 7.82 -27.47
CA CYS A 328 -14.50 9.16 -26.90
C CYS A 328 -14.90 9.13 -25.41
N ALA A 329 -14.32 10.03 -24.64
CA ALA A 329 -14.57 10.13 -23.20
C ALA A 329 -14.48 11.58 -22.73
N VAL A 330 -15.37 11.96 -21.81
CA VAL A 330 -15.41 13.28 -21.17
C VAL A 330 -14.79 13.17 -19.79
N ASN A 331 -14.03 14.20 -19.39
CA ASN A 331 -13.42 14.24 -18.07
C ASN A 331 -14.44 14.62 -16.98
N TYR A 332 -14.06 14.48 -15.70
CA TYR A 332 -15.02 14.54 -14.60
C TYR A 332 -15.76 15.89 -14.44
N ASP A 333 -15.07 17.00 -14.72
CA ASP A 333 -15.65 18.36 -14.64
C ASP A 333 -16.28 18.83 -15.97
N GLU A 334 -16.33 17.95 -16.97
CA GLU A 334 -16.79 18.22 -18.34
C GLU A 334 -16.08 19.40 -19.03
N SER A 335 -14.88 19.80 -18.57
CA SER A 335 -14.09 20.84 -19.22
C SER A 335 -13.40 20.33 -20.49
N LYS A 336 -13.11 19.03 -20.59
CA LYS A 336 -12.40 18.41 -21.70
C LYS A 336 -13.10 17.15 -22.20
N PHE A 337 -12.84 16.81 -23.45
CA PHE A 337 -13.12 15.46 -23.96
C PHE A 337 -11.97 14.98 -24.82
N ALA A 338 -11.76 13.66 -24.78
CA ALA A 338 -10.78 12.96 -25.58
C ALA A 338 -11.46 12.13 -26.67
N VAL A 339 -10.78 11.98 -27.81
CA VAL A 339 -11.16 11.08 -28.89
C VAL A 339 -9.95 10.24 -29.30
N ALA A 340 -10.17 8.99 -29.67
CA ALA A 340 -9.11 8.07 -30.10
C ALA A 340 -9.41 7.43 -31.46
N SER A 341 -8.36 7.08 -32.20
CA SER A 341 -8.43 6.42 -33.50
C SER A 341 -7.91 4.99 -33.51
N THR A 342 -8.25 4.25 -34.57
CA THR A 342 -7.71 2.90 -34.83
C THR A 342 -6.20 2.86 -35.05
N LYS A 343 -5.54 3.99 -35.28
CA LYS A 343 -4.08 4.06 -35.51
C LYS A 343 -3.31 4.66 -34.35
N GLY A 344 -3.96 4.85 -33.20
CA GLY A 344 -3.30 5.31 -31.97
C GLY A 344 -3.29 6.82 -31.80
N MET A 345 -3.94 7.59 -32.68
CA MET A 345 -4.12 9.02 -32.46
C MET A 345 -5.07 9.24 -31.29
N ILE A 346 -4.67 10.11 -30.37
CA ILE A 346 -5.50 10.61 -29.27
C ILE A 346 -5.49 12.14 -29.35
N ARG A 347 -6.66 12.75 -29.30
CA ARG A 347 -6.79 14.21 -29.24
C ARG A 347 -7.69 14.61 -28.10
N ILE A 348 -7.29 15.66 -27.40
CA ILE A 348 -8.02 16.22 -26.27
C ILE A 348 -8.43 17.64 -26.63
N PHE A 349 -9.70 17.95 -26.44
CA PHE A 349 -10.31 19.21 -26.81
C PHE A 349 -10.92 19.89 -25.59
N ASP A 350 -10.94 21.22 -25.61
CA ASP A 350 -11.79 22.00 -24.72
C ASP A 350 -13.25 21.73 -25.09
N ALA A 351 -14.05 21.30 -24.12
CA ALA A 351 -15.42 20.89 -24.38
C ALA A 351 -16.38 22.05 -24.65
N SER A 352 -15.97 23.30 -24.37
CA SER A 352 -16.80 24.51 -24.56
C SER A 352 -16.56 25.15 -25.92
N THR A 353 -15.29 25.21 -26.33
CA THR A 353 -14.82 25.91 -27.53
C THR A 353 -14.49 24.97 -28.69
N TYR A 354 -14.33 23.67 -28.41
CA TYR A 354 -13.82 22.67 -29.34
C TYR A 354 -12.40 22.94 -29.83
N GLU A 355 -11.65 23.80 -29.15
CA GLU A 355 -10.24 24.01 -29.42
C GLU A 355 -9.40 22.79 -29.01
N LEU A 356 -8.44 22.43 -29.85
CA LEU A 356 -7.52 21.33 -29.58
C LEU A 356 -6.53 21.73 -28.48
N ILE A 357 -6.56 21.02 -27.36
CA ILE A 357 -5.64 21.22 -26.23
C ILE A 357 -4.34 20.44 -26.45
N SER A 358 -4.45 19.17 -26.80
CA SER A 358 -3.28 18.29 -26.94
C SER A 358 -3.51 17.16 -27.92
N THR A 359 -2.43 16.69 -28.54
CA THR A 359 -2.42 15.50 -29.40
C THR A 359 -1.34 14.54 -28.89
N TYR A 360 -1.70 13.26 -28.80
CA TYR A 360 -0.79 12.17 -28.49
C TYR A 360 -0.91 11.10 -29.56
N GLU A 361 0.19 10.42 -29.85
CA GLU A 361 0.22 9.30 -30.77
C GLU A 361 0.79 8.09 -30.03
N SER A 362 -0.07 7.10 -29.79
CA SER A 362 0.33 5.86 -29.13
C SER A 362 1.10 4.97 -30.09
N LYS A 363 2.26 4.47 -29.64
CA LYS A 363 3.06 3.49 -30.38
C LYS A 363 2.42 2.10 -30.43
N GLU A 364 1.48 1.82 -29.54
CA GLU A 364 0.76 0.53 -29.50
C GLU A 364 -0.26 0.42 -30.65
N GLY A 365 -0.77 1.55 -31.14
CA GLY A 365 -1.73 1.59 -32.24
C GLY A 365 -3.18 1.50 -31.78
N ASN A 366 -3.92 0.48 -32.22
CA ASN A 366 -5.38 0.42 -32.17
C ASN A 366 -5.99 0.56 -30.75
N ILE A 367 -6.57 1.73 -30.47
CA ILE A 367 -7.25 2.05 -29.21
C ILE A 367 -8.71 1.62 -29.30
N GLN A 368 -9.23 1.03 -28.24
CA GLN A 368 -10.60 0.55 -28.13
C GLN A 368 -11.39 1.31 -27.04
N ALA A 369 -10.74 1.67 -25.94
CA ALA A 369 -11.39 2.34 -24.81
C ALA A 369 -10.64 3.61 -24.40
N LEU A 370 -11.39 4.64 -24.02
CA LEU A 370 -10.90 5.82 -23.33
C LEU A 370 -11.72 6.04 -22.05
N CYS A 371 -11.07 6.43 -20.97
CA CYS A 371 -11.78 6.81 -19.76
C CYS A 371 -10.94 7.79 -18.93
N TRP A 372 -11.58 8.76 -18.29
CA TRP A 372 -10.93 9.70 -17.39
C TRP A 372 -11.18 9.30 -15.94
N ASN A 373 -10.21 9.56 -15.07
CA ASN A 373 -10.40 9.47 -13.63
C ASN A 373 -10.65 10.86 -13.00
N LYS A 374 -10.92 10.91 -11.69
CA LYS A 374 -11.10 12.19 -10.96
C LYS A 374 -9.85 13.07 -10.86
N LYS A 375 -8.67 12.56 -11.19
CA LYS A 375 -7.41 13.31 -11.21
C LYS A 375 -7.11 13.95 -12.58
N ASP A 376 -8.05 13.88 -13.52
CA ASP A 376 -7.88 14.35 -14.90
C ASP A 376 -6.77 13.57 -15.65
N GLU A 377 -6.59 12.29 -15.31
CA GLU A 377 -5.68 11.37 -16.00
C GLU A 377 -6.49 10.54 -17.01
N LEU A 378 -5.99 10.43 -18.25
CA LEU A 378 -6.64 9.68 -19.32
C LEU A 378 -6.10 8.25 -19.38
N LEU A 379 -7.00 7.28 -19.23
CA LEU A 379 -6.75 5.87 -19.41
C LEU A 379 -7.12 5.42 -20.82
N ILE A 380 -6.28 4.53 -21.36
CA ILE A 380 -6.34 4.05 -22.73
C ILE A 380 -6.33 2.53 -22.71
N GLY A 381 -7.38 1.92 -23.25
CA GLY A 381 -7.46 0.48 -23.49
C GLY A 381 -7.15 0.15 -24.94
N TYR A 382 -6.24 -0.78 -25.18
CA TYR A 382 -5.79 -1.16 -26.52
C TYR A 382 -6.37 -2.50 -26.98
N ALA A 383 -6.39 -2.71 -28.30
CA ALA A 383 -6.77 -3.98 -28.93
C ALA A 383 -5.84 -5.15 -28.56
N SER A 384 -4.62 -4.88 -28.08
CA SER A 384 -3.67 -5.89 -27.58
C SER A 384 -4.00 -6.42 -26.18
N GLY A 385 -4.98 -5.83 -25.48
CA GLY A 385 -5.27 -6.14 -24.08
C GLY A 385 -4.45 -5.32 -23.08
N LYS A 386 -3.54 -4.48 -23.59
CA LYS A 386 -2.80 -3.51 -22.79
C LYS A 386 -3.71 -2.36 -22.34
N LEU A 387 -3.43 -1.85 -21.15
CA LEU A 387 -4.00 -0.65 -20.57
C LEU A 387 -2.86 0.31 -20.22
N GLU A 388 -3.01 1.58 -20.56
CA GLU A 388 -2.04 2.63 -20.26
C GLU A 388 -2.75 3.83 -19.61
N MET A 389 -2.12 4.38 -18.59
CA MET A 389 -2.60 5.57 -17.89
C MET A 389 -1.66 6.71 -18.22
N THR A 390 -2.15 7.71 -18.94
CA THR A 390 -1.31 8.82 -19.39
C THR A 390 -1.39 10.01 -18.44
N VAL A 391 -0.24 10.35 -17.87
CA VAL A 391 0.08 11.71 -17.42
C VAL A 391 1.23 12.15 -18.33
N ASP A 392 0.97 13.05 -19.26
CA ASP A 392 1.97 13.71 -20.11
C ASP A 392 2.95 12.79 -20.88
N GLY A 393 2.52 11.58 -21.27
CA GLY A 393 3.36 10.63 -22.02
C GLY A 393 4.40 9.87 -21.19
N LYS A 394 4.31 9.88 -19.86
CA LYS A 394 5.15 9.08 -18.93
C LYS A 394 4.34 8.03 -18.16
N GLY A 395 3.34 7.47 -18.82
CA GLY A 395 2.32 6.63 -18.19
C GLY A 395 2.81 5.29 -17.66
N THR A 396 2.07 4.76 -16.68
CA THR A 396 2.16 3.35 -16.29
C THR A 396 1.36 2.51 -17.29
N SER A 397 1.91 1.37 -17.72
CA SER A 397 1.20 0.44 -18.58
C SER A 397 1.20 -0.97 -18.02
N MET A 398 0.12 -1.71 -18.24
CA MET A 398 -0.05 -3.09 -17.80
C MET A 398 -0.86 -3.90 -18.82
N PHE A 399 -0.78 -5.22 -18.76
CA PHE A 399 -1.70 -6.09 -19.48
C PHE A 399 -2.94 -6.35 -18.64
N ALA A 400 -4.03 -5.64 -18.95
CA ALA A 400 -5.29 -5.81 -18.25
C ALA A 400 -6.01 -7.07 -18.71
N HIS A 401 -6.03 -7.36 -20.01
CA HIS A 401 -6.76 -8.49 -20.60
C HIS A 401 -5.87 -9.31 -21.53
N ALA A 402 -6.27 -10.57 -21.79
CA ALA A 402 -5.57 -11.44 -22.74
C ALA A 402 -5.89 -11.11 -24.21
N SER A 403 -6.87 -10.25 -24.44
CA SER A 403 -7.29 -9.71 -25.72
C SER A 403 -7.84 -8.29 -25.51
N GLY A 404 -8.29 -7.60 -26.57
CA GLY A 404 -8.61 -6.17 -26.55
C GLY A 404 -9.48 -5.70 -25.38
N VAL A 405 -9.10 -4.55 -24.78
CA VAL A 405 -9.85 -3.87 -23.70
C VAL A 405 -10.91 -2.97 -24.32
N ASN A 406 -12.19 -3.33 -24.23
CA ASN A 406 -13.25 -2.59 -24.94
C ASN A 406 -13.79 -1.40 -24.18
N GLU A 407 -13.88 -1.50 -22.85
CA GLU A 407 -14.54 -0.45 -22.04
C GLU A 407 -13.90 -0.41 -20.65
N ILE A 408 -13.85 0.79 -20.08
CA ILE A 408 -13.22 1.08 -18.77
C ILE A 408 -14.17 1.95 -17.95
N ALA A 409 -14.50 1.53 -16.74
CA ALA A 409 -15.35 2.28 -15.81
C ALA A 409 -14.66 2.52 -14.46
N PHE A 410 -14.93 3.66 -13.83
CA PHE A 410 -14.31 4.07 -12.58
C PHE A 410 -15.30 4.21 -11.41
N ASP A 411 -14.79 3.83 -10.24
CA ASP A 411 -15.30 4.19 -8.93
C ASP A 411 -14.17 4.83 -8.11
N ASP A 412 -13.95 6.13 -8.31
CA ASP A 412 -12.87 6.86 -7.64
C ASP A 412 -13.05 6.91 -6.11
N GLU A 413 -14.28 6.81 -5.58
CA GLU A 413 -14.50 6.85 -4.13
C GLU A 413 -13.94 5.62 -3.42
N LYS A 414 -13.90 4.49 -4.12
CA LYS A 414 -13.40 3.22 -3.60
C LYS A 414 -12.11 2.77 -4.28
N ASN A 415 -11.46 3.65 -5.06
CA ASN A 415 -10.28 3.34 -5.86
C ASN A 415 -10.45 2.06 -6.71
N ARG A 416 -11.61 1.85 -7.34
CA ARG A 416 -11.83 0.69 -8.22
C ARG A 416 -11.86 1.12 -9.67
N MET A 417 -11.09 0.40 -10.49
CA MET A 417 -11.18 0.45 -11.94
C MET A 417 -11.77 -0.86 -12.42
N ILE A 418 -12.70 -0.79 -13.36
CA ILE A 418 -13.39 -1.96 -13.91
C ILE A 418 -13.12 -1.97 -15.40
N THR A 419 -12.66 -3.10 -15.92
CA THR A 419 -12.33 -3.27 -17.34
C THR A 419 -13.04 -4.48 -17.89
N CYS A 420 -13.38 -4.43 -19.18
CA CYS A 420 -13.87 -5.61 -19.90
C CYS A 420 -13.18 -5.77 -21.25
N GLY A 421 -13.19 -6.99 -21.80
CA GLY A 421 -12.49 -7.26 -23.05
C GLY A 421 -12.94 -8.47 -23.83
N TYR A 422 -12.25 -8.69 -24.96
CA TYR A 422 -12.44 -9.83 -25.86
C TYR A 422 -11.94 -11.17 -25.31
N ASP A 423 -11.38 -11.21 -24.09
CA ASP A 423 -11.13 -12.46 -23.37
C ASP A 423 -12.39 -12.97 -22.64
N GLY A 424 -13.53 -12.29 -22.80
CA GLY A 424 -14.80 -12.65 -22.19
C GLY A 424 -14.86 -12.37 -20.68
N LYS A 425 -13.89 -11.62 -20.14
CA LYS A 425 -13.78 -11.32 -18.71
C LYS A 425 -14.13 -9.87 -18.42
N ILE A 426 -14.64 -9.67 -17.20
CA ILE A 426 -14.69 -8.37 -16.55
C ILE A 426 -13.75 -8.45 -15.35
N LYS A 427 -12.88 -7.45 -15.20
CA LYS A 427 -11.86 -7.41 -14.15
C LYS A 427 -12.05 -6.15 -13.30
N ILE A 428 -11.93 -6.31 -11.99
CA ILE A 428 -11.98 -5.23 -11.02
C ILE A 428 -10.57 -5.10 -10.42
N TRP A 429 -10.02 -3.92 -10.56
CA TRP A 429 -8.67 -3.56 -10.14
C TRP A 429 -8.73 -2.64 -8.93
N ASP A 430 -7.80 -2.83 -8.00
CA ASP A 430 -7.45 -1.79 -7.04
C ASP A 430 -6.59 -0.75 -7.78
N TYR A 431 -7.19 0.40 -8.07
CA TYR A 431 -6.53 1.48 -8.79
C TYR A 431 -5.36 2.09 -8.00
N SER A 432 -5.34 1.93 -6.67
CA SER A 432 -4.22 2.38 -5.85
C SER A 432 -3.02 1.42 -5.90
N ASN A 433 -3.23 0.19 -6.38
CA ASN A 433 -2.21 -0.84 -6.51
C ASN A 433 -2.47 -1.73 -7.73
N LEU A 434 -2.12 -1.24 -8.92
CA LEU A 434 -2.31 -1.96 -10.19
C LEU A 434 -1.46 -3.23 -10.34
N ASP A 435 -0.47 -3.43 -9.46
CA ASP A 435 0.33 -4.67 -9.42
C ASP A 435 -0.41 -5.83 -8.70
N ALA A 436 -1.47 -5.52 -7.94
CA ALA A 436 -2.30 -6.55 -7.33
C ALA A 436 -3.10 -7.32 -8.37
N GLU A 437 -3.30 -8.62 -8.13
CA GLU A 437 -4.18 -9.44 -8.96
C GLU A 437 -5.60 -8.83 -8.97
N PRO A 438 -6.27 -8.76 -10.13
CA PRO A 438 -7.63 -8.27 -10.21
C PRO A 438 -8.63 -9.32 -9.73
N SER A 439 -9.73 -8.86 -9.15
CA SER A 439 -10.92 -9.69 -9.00
C SER A 439 -11.56 -9.93 -10.38
N VAL A 440 -11.97 -11.15 -10.67
CA VAL A 440 -12.58 -11.51 -11.96
C VAL A 440 -14.06 -11.78 -11.78
N ILE A 441 -14.89 -11.20 -12.64
CA ILE A 441 -16.30 -11.53 -12.78
C ILE A 441 -16.46 -12.42 -14.01
N ASP A 442 -16.91 -13.65 -13.79
CA ASP A 442 -17.29 -14.60 -14.83
C ASP A 442 -18.80 -14.52 -15.08
N GLY A 443 -19.24 -14.69 -16.33
CA GLY A 443 -20.68 -14.74 -16.65
C GLY A 443 -21.01 -14.57 -18.13
N HIS A 444 -20.10 -13.96 -18.90
CA HIS A 444 -20.16 -13.97 -20.36
C HIS A 444 -19.45 -15.20 -20.94
N ASN A 445 -20.03 -15.73 -22.02
CA ASN A 445 -19.52 -16.89 -22.76
C ASN A 445 -18.75 -16.49 -24.03
N ASP A 446 -18.67 -15.18 -24.30
CA ASP A 446 -18.00 -14.60 -25.46
C ASP A 446 -17.53 -13.17 -25.09
N TRP A 447 -17.03 -12.41 -26.06
CA TRP A 447 -16.52 -11.04 -25.91
C TRP A 447 -17.46 -10.13 -25.11
N VAL A 448 -16.88 -9.38 -24.17
CA VAL A 448 -17.60 -8.32 -23.44
C VAL A 448 -17.32 -6.99 -24.13
N TYR A 449 -18.36 -6.34 -24.63
CA TYR A 449 -18.24 -5.09 -25.39
C TYR A 449 -18.33 -3.85 -24.52
N CYS A 450 -19.15 -3.89 -23.47
CA CYS A 450 -19.47 -2.70 -22.69
C CYS A 450 -19.66 -3.03 -21.21
N ILE A 451 -19.37 -2.04 -20.37
CA ILE A 451 -19.63 -2.05 -18.93
C ILE A 451 -20.16 -0.69 -18.50
N ALA A 452 -21.03 -0.67 -17.51
CA ALA A 452 -21.43 0.55 -16.81
C ALA A 452 -21.59 0.28 -15.32
N LEU A 453 -21.13 1.24 -14.51
CA LEU A 453 -21.28 1.19 -13.06
C LEU A 453 -22.63 1.78 -12.66
N GLY A 454 -23.41 1.03 -11.89
CA GLY A 454 -24.63 1.52 -11.27
C GLY A 454 -24.38 2.71 -10.35
N ASN A 455 -25.36 3.59 -10.18
CA ASN A 455 -25.22 4.74 -9.28
C ASN A 455 -25.09 4.36 -7.80
N ASP A 456 -25.46 3.12 -7.45
CA ASP A 456 -25.20 2.54 -6.13
C ASP A 456 -23.70 2.26 -5.89
N LYS A 457 -22.85 2.40 -6.92
CA LYS A 457 -21.42 2.09 -6.90
C LYS A 457 -21.16 0.70 -6.31
N SER A 458 -22.08 -0.24 -6.55
CA SER A 458 -22.02 -1.61 -6.03
C SER A 458 -22.40 -2.65 -7.08
N THR A 459 -23.10 -2.24 -8.14
CA THR A 459 -23.53 -3.09 -9.25
C THR A 459 -22.82 -2.70 -10.53
N VAL A 460 -22.28 -3.67 -11.25
CA VAL A 460 -21.84 -3.51 -12.65
C VAL A 460 -22.89 -4.10 -13.56
N VAL A 461 -23.17 -3.41 -14.65
CA VAL A 461 -23.92 -3.91 -15.80
C VAL A 461 -22.95 -4.12 -16.95
N SER A 462 -23.06 -5.24 -17.67
CA SER A 462 -22.25 -5.48 -18.87
C SER A 462 -23.07 -6.14 -19.97
N GLY A 463 -22.62 -5.94 -21.21
CA GLY A 463 -23.18 -6.53 -22.41
C GLY A 463 -22.09 -7.17 -23.27
N GLY A 464 -22.44 -8.27 -23.95
CA GLY A 464 -21.47 -9.05 -24.72
C GLY A 464 -21.99 -9.58 -26.06
N ALA A 465 -21.07 -10.22 -26.79
CA ALA A 465 -21.32 -10.92 -28.06
C ALA A 465 -22.21 -12.16 -27.91
N ASP A 466 -22.40 -12.62 -26.68
CA ASP A 466 -23.21 -13.76 -26.33
C ASP A 466 -24.70 -13.43 -26.10
N ASN A 467 -25.11 -12.23 -26.54
CA ASN A 467 -26.47 -11.66 -26.44
C ASN A 467 -26.95 -11.49 -24.99
N GLY A 468 -26.04 -11.65 -24.01
CA GLY A 468 -26.35 -11.60 -22.60
C GLY A 468 -26.11 -10.21 -22.02
N ILE A 469 -26.91 -9.90 -21.00
CA ILE A 469 -26.63 -8.82 -20.06
C ILE A 469 -26.28 -9.46 -18.73
N LEU A 470 -25.22 -9.00 -18.08
CA LEU A 470 -24.82 -9.46 -16.76
C LEU A 470 -24.95 -8.31 -15.75
N LEU A 471 -25.65 -8.57 -14.64
CA LEU A 471 -25.69 -7.70 -13.47
C LEU A 471 -24.91 -8.36 -12.35
N SER A 472 -23.83 -7.75 -11.89
CA SER A 472 -22.96 -8.34 -10.86
C SER A 472 -22.67 -7.37 -9.72
N LYS A 473 -22.77 -7.86 -8.49
CA LYS A 473 -22.31 -7.10 -7.31
C LYS A 473 -20.79 -7.16 -7.19
N ILE A 474 -20.19 -5.99 -6.97
CA ILE A 474 -18.74 -5.80 -6.91
C ILE A 474 -18.24 -5.34 -5.53
N ASN A 475 -19.16 -5.02 -4.62
CA ASN A 475 -18.81 -4.60 -3.27
C ASN A 475 -18.82 -5.79 -2.31
N ILE A 476 -17.64 -6.11 -1.75
CA ILE A 476 -17.44 -7.23 -0.83
C ILE A 476 -18.35 -7.15 0.40
N GLU A 477 -18.63 -5.94 0.91
CA GLU A 477 -19.49 -5.79 2.08
C GLU A 477 -20.95 -6.18 1.77
N ASP A 478 -21.42 -5.85 0.57
CA ASP A 478 -22.76 -6.24 0.09
C ASP A 478 -22.84 -7.75 -0.12
N LEU A 479 -21.81 -8.36 -0.72
CA LEU A 479 -21.71 -9.81 -0.89
C LEU A 479 -21.73 -10.53 0.47
N LYS A 480 -20.94 -10.05 1.43
CA LYS A 480 -20.90 -10.58 2.79
C LYS A 480 -22.28 -10.50 3.45
N ASN A 481 -23.00 -9.38 3.27
CA ASN A 481 -24.34 -9.19 3.84
C ASN A 481 -25.39 -10.10 3.19
N LEU A 482 -25.26 -10.38 1.88
CA LEU A 482 -26.10 -11.38 1.20
C LEU A 482 -25.91 -12.78 1.79
N ILE A 483 -24.64 -13.18 1.99
CA ILE A 483 -24.30 -14.50 2.54
C ILE A 483 -24.72 -14.64 4.00
N ARG A 484 -24.57 -13.58 4.80
CA ARG A 484 -24.94 -13.59 6.22
C ARG A 484 -26.38 -14.03 6.47
N LYS A 485 -27.30 -13.76 5.55
CA LYS A 485 -28.71 -14.19 5.65
C LYS A 485 -28.88 -15.71 5.61
N ASN A 486 -27.96 -16.39 4.94
CA ASN A 486 -28.00 -17.84 4.73
C ASN A 486 -27.06 -18.60 5.68
N VAL A 487 -26.05 -17.94 6.25
CA VAL A 487 -25.15 -18.53 7.26
C VAL A 487 -25.79 -18.41 8.64
N SER A 488 -26.24 -19.54 9.18
CA SER A 488 -26.92 -19.64 10.47
C SER A 488 -26.08 -20.26 11.60
N LYS A 489 -24.88 -20.77 11.31
CA LYS A 489 -24.02 -21.44 12.29
C LYS A 489 -22.55 -21.13 12.05
N ASN A 490 -21.76 -21.21 13.12
CA ASN A 490 -20.30 -21.17 13.05
C ASN A 490 -19.74 -22.44 12.39
N MET A 491 -18.53 -22.33 11.82
CA MET A 491 -17.78 -23.50 11.33
C MET A 491 -17.60 -24.50 12.46
N SER A 492 -17.93 -25.78 12.25
CA SER A 492 -17.72 -26.81 13.27
C SER A 492 -16.22 -26.99 13.57
N TYR A 493 -15.88 -27.40 14.79
CA TYR A 493 -14.48 -27.68 15.16
C TYR A 493 -13.85 -28.74 14.25
N LYS A 494 -14.61 -29.76 13.84
CA LYS A 494 -14.16 -30.76 12.86
C LYS A 494 -13.77 -30.12 11.52
N ASN A 495 -14.61 -29.23 10.99
CA ASN A 495 -14.31 -28.54 9.73
C ASN A 495 -13.17 -27.54 9.89
N TRP A 496 -13.03 -26.91 11.07
CA TRP A 496 -11.88 -26.06 11.39
C TRP A 496 -10.56 -26.82 11.26
N LEU A 497 -10.44 -27.98 11.91
CA LEU A 497 -9.22 -28.79 11.81
C LEU A 497 -8.93 -29.23 10.37
N ASN A 498 -9.97 -29.55 9.58
CA ASN A 498 -9.82 -29.99 8.20
C ASN A 498 -9.38 -28.88 7.23
N TYR A 499 -9.86 -27.64 7.41
CA TYR A 499 -9.70 -26.57 6.41
C TYR A 499 -8.83 -25.40 6.88
N VAL A 500 -8.67 -25.19 8.19
CA VAL A 500 -7.86 -24.12 8.78
C VAL A 500 -6.55 -24.70 9.31
N GLY A 501 -6.63 -25.72 10.17
CA GLY A 501 -5.48 -26.36 10.82
C GLY A 501 -5.60 -26.39 12.34
N GLU A 502 -4.86 -27.30 12.98
CA GLU A 502 -4.87 -27.49 14.44
C GLU A 502 -4.09 -26.41 15.20
N ASP A 503 -3.16 -25.75 14.52
CA ASP A 503 -2.23 -24.79 15.09
C ASP A 503 -2.77 -23.35 15.10
N ILE A 504 -3.98 -23.13 14.57
CA ILE A 504 -4.69 -21.85 14.63
C ILE A 504 -5.87 -22.00 15.58
N ASP A 505 -5.88 -21.19 16.63
CA ASP A 505 -6.94 -21.19 17.63
C ASP A 505 -8.33 -21.04 17.00
N TYR A 506 -9.23 -21.95 17.39
CA TYR A 506 -10.62 -21.90 16.97
C TYR A 506 -11.30 -20.62 17.47
N PHE A 507 -11.92 -19.87 16.57
CA PHE A 507 -12.75 -18.73 16.93
C PHE A 507 -14.05 -18.67 16.12
N LYS A 508 -15.12 -18.25 16.80
CA LYS A 508 -16.45 -18.07 16.22
C LYS A 508 -16.52 -16.76 15.43
N THR A 509 -17.12 -16.80 14.25
CA THR A 509 -17.38 -15.62 13.41
C THR A 509 -18.77 -15.03 13.60
N LEU A 510 -19.72 -15.84 14.06
CA LEU A 510 -21.03 -15.39 14.51
C LEU A 510 -21.03 -15.27 16.04
N PRO A 511 -21.30 -14.08 16.60
CA PRO A 511 -21.24 -13.86 18.05
C PRO A 511 -22.36 -14.53 18.85
N ASN A 512 -23.46 -14.95 18.20
CA ASN A 512 -24.67 -15.42 18.88
C ASN A 512 -24.84 -16.96 18.91
N ASP A 513 -23.84 -17.75 18.50
CA ASP A 513 -23.88 -19.23 18.57
C ASP A 513 -22.62 -19.83 19.20
#